data_AF-A0A6G8FJ63-F1
#
_entry.id   AF-A0A6G8FJ63-F1
#
_cell.length_a   1.000
_cell.length_b   1.000
_cell.length_c   1.000
_cell.angle_alpha   90.00
_cell.angle_beta   90.00
_cell.angle_gamma   90.00
#
_symmetry.space_group_name_H-M   'P 1'
#
loop_
_entity.id
_entity.type
_entity.pdbx_description
1 polymer ?
#
loop_
_entity_poly.entity_id
_entity_poly.type
_entity_poly.pdbx_seq_one_letter_code
_entity_poly.pdbx_strand_id
1 'polypeptide(L)'
;MVRIVERVPVITIERDGVFNSYDAAGVLLASAEVPMEGVPLATGAVTDLDSDAFSAASRVLRDMPADMRVQVASVEASSGQDVSIVFNTGLEVFWGDAEETQRKVAVLTAMISSLADRAISSIDVSSPRAPVFR
;
A
#
# COMPACT_ATOMS: atom_id res chain seq x y z
N MET A 1 -26.91 19.72 11.94
CA MET A 1 -25.74 18.93 12.39
C MET A 1 -24.83 18.75 11.18
N VAL A 2 -23.62 19.28 11.21
CA VAL A 2 -22.59 19.02 10.18
C VAL A 2 -21.60 18.04 10.79
N ARG A 3 -21.41 16.87 10.16
CA ARG A 3 -20.38 15.90 10.54
C ARG A 3 -19.19 16.11 9.62
N ILE A 4 -18.07 16.57 10.15
CA ILE A 4 -16.80 16.60 9.42
C ILE A 4 -16.18 15.21 9.56
N VAL A 5 -15.88 14.57 8.43
CA VAL A 5 -15.06 13.35 8.39
C VAL A 5 -13.68 13.81 7.94
N GLU A 6 -12.69 13.62 8.79
CA GLU A 6 -11.30 13.85 8.43
C GLU A 6 -10.89 12.80 7.39
N ARG A 7 -10.47 13.25 6.21
CA ARG A 7 -9.99 12.37 5.12
C ARG A 7 -8.48 12.25 5.25
N VAL A 8 -7.98 11.02 5.27
CA VAL A 8 -6.55 10.72 5.39
C VAL A 8 -6.02 10.33 4.01
N PRO A 9 -4.94 10.96 3.52
CA PRO A 9 -4.30 10.55 2.28
C PRO A 9 -3.70 9.15 2.42
N VAL A 10 -3.92 8.29 1.42
CA VAL A 10 -3.45 6.90 1.42
C VAL A 10 -2.57 6.56 0.23
N ILE A 11 -2.71 7.28 -0.89
CA ILE A 11 -1.93 7.04 -2.11
C ILE A 11 -1.51 8.37 -2.72
N THR A 12 -0.29 8.44 -3.22
CA THR A 12 0.24 9.54 -4.02
C THR A 12 0.37 9.08 -5.48
N ILE A 13 -0.12 9.85 -6.44
CA ILE A 13 0.05 9.61 -7.88
C ILE A 13 0.82 10.80 -8.47
N GLU A 14 1.92 10.52 -9.15
CA GLU A 14 2.67 11.53 -9.90
C GLU A 14 2.01 11.74 -11.27
N ARG A 15 1.77 13.01 -11.62
CA ARG A 15 1.30 13.44 -12.94
C ARG A 15 2.03 14.71 -13.34
N ASP A 16 2.76 14.65 -14.44
CA ASP A 16 3.45 15.80 -15.04
C ASP A 16 4.38 16.55 -14.06
N GLY A 17 5.08 15.82 -13.19
CA GLY A 17 5.96 16.36 -12.15
C GLY A 17 5.25 16.82 -10.87
N VAL A 18 3.92 16.63 -10.77
CA VAL A 18 3.12 16.99 -9.61
C VAL A 18 2.64 15.73 -8.88
N PHE A 19 2.92 15.65 -7.59
CA PHE A 19 2.51 14.58 -6.71
C PHE A 19 1.16 14.90 -6.09
N ASN A 20 0.16 14.13 -6.48
CA ASN A 20 -1.23 14.29 -6.05
C ASN A 20 -1.57 13.21 -5.03
N SER A 21 -1.93 13.60 -3.81
CA SER A 21 -2.29 12.67 -2.73
C SER A 21 -3.81 12.53 -2.63
N TYR A 22 -4.28 11.28 -2.68
CA TYR A 22 -5.68 10.89 -2.68
C TYR A 22 -6.03 10.10 -1.44
N ASP A 23 -7.28 10.21 -1.00
CA ASP A 23 -7.84 9.26 -0.05
C ASP A 23 -8.32 7.97 -0.73
N ALA A 24 -8.78 7.01 0.08
CA ALA A 24 -9.21 5.70 -0.41
C ALA A 24 -10.51 5.74 -1.25
N ALA A 25 -11.16 6.90 -1.38
CA ALA A 25 -12.32 7.12 -2.25
C ALA A 25 -11.92 7.83 -3.56
N GLY A 26 -10.63 8.03 -3.82
CA GLY A 26 -10.13 8.70 -5.02
C GLY A 26 -10.27 10.22 -4.97
N VAL A 27 -10.48 10.82 -3.79
CA VAL A 27 -10.60 12.28 -3.67
C VAL A 27 -9.23 12.89 -3.41
N LEU A 28 -8.88 13.86 -4.25
CA LEU A 28 -7.65 14.65 -4.14
C LEU A 28 -7.67 15.47 -2.84
N LEU A 29 -6.65 15.32 -2.02
CA LEU A 29 -6.49 16.06 -0.76
C LEU A 29 -5.36 17.08 -0.81
N ALA A 30 -4.29 16.78 -1.54
CA ALA A 30 -3.12 17.65 -1.65
C ALA A 30 -2.38 17.46 -2.97
N SER A 31 -1.68 18.50 -3.41
CA SER A 31 -0.77 18.48 -4.56
C SER A 31 0.52 19.20 -4.18
N ALA A 32 1.67 18.63 -4.54
CA ALA A 32 2.98 19.20 -4.26
C ALA A 32 4.01 18.82 -5.34
N GLU A 33 5.16 19.50 -5.36
CA GLU A 33 6.29 19.19 -6.27
C GLU A 33 7.16 18.02 -5.75
N VAL A 34 6.89 17.54 -4.54
CA VAL A 34 7.56 16.40 -3.92
C VAL A 34 6.52 15.42 -3.34
N PRO A 35 6.83 14.11 -3.27
CA PRO A 35 5.94 13.14 -2.64
C PRO A 35 5.60 13.49 -1.19
N MET A 36 4.38 13.19 -0.77
CA MET A 36 3.99 13.33 0.64
C MET A 36 4.63 12.24 1.49
N GLU A 37 5.34 12.63 2.54
CA GLU A 37 5.96 11.69 3.47
C GLU A 37 4.92 10.78 4.13
N GLY A 38 5.22 9.48 4.19
CA GLY A 38 4.34 8.47 4.78
C GLY A 38 3.10 8.10 3.93
N VAL A 39 2.99 8.64 2.70
CA VAL A 39 1.95 8.28 1.74
C VAL A 39 2.60 7.70 0.48
N PRO A 40 2.42 6.40 0.19
CA PRO A 40 3.18 5.71 -0.84
C PRO A 40 2.86 6.19 -2.25
N LEU A 41 3.85 6.09 -3.14
CA LEU A 41 3.70 6.39 -4.56
C LEU A 41 3.05 5.20 -5.28
N ALA A 42 1.98 5.46 -6.02
CA ALA A 42 1.36 4.49 -6.91
C ALA A 42 2.06 4.44 -8.26
N THR A 43 2.21 3.23 -8.80
CA THR A 43 2.70 2.97 -10.15
C THR A 43 1.76 2.00 -10.89
N GLY A 44 1.98 1.82 -12.19
CA GLY A 44 1.19 0.90 -13.01
C GLY A 44 -0.29 1.26 -13.06
N ALA A 45 -1.17 0.26 -13.01
CA ALA A 45 -2.61 0.46 -13.12
C ALA A 45 -3.21 1.20 -11.90
N VAL A 46 -2.53 1.21 -10.75
CA VAL A 46 -2.96 1.94 -9.54
C VAL A 46 -3.03 3.46 -9.78
N THR A 47 -2.34 3.98 -10.80
CA THR A 47 -2.37 5.41 -11.17
C THR A 47 -3.69 5.87 -11.81
N ASP A 48 -4.56 4.92 -12.18
CA ASP A 48 -5.92 5.16 -12.65
C ASP A 48 -6.92 4.99 -11.50
N LEU A 49 -7.53 6.10 -11.08
CA LEU A 49 -8.46 6.18 -9.94
C LEU A 49 -9.73 5.34 -10.15
N ASP A 50 -10.10 5.06 -11.40
CA ASP A 50 -11.28 4.26 -11.74
C ASP A 50 -10.96 2.76 -11.87
N SER A 51 -9.69 2.36 -11.71
CA SER A 51 -9.27 0.96 -11.83
C SER A 51 -9.56 0.12 -10.59
N ASP A 52 -9.78 -1.18 -10.81
CA ASP A 52 -9.86 -2.16 -9.72
C ASP A 52 -8.54 -2.23 -8.92
N ALA A 53 -7.41 -1.97 -9.58
CA ALA A 53 -6.09 -1.87 -8.97
C ALA A 53 -6.03 -0.75 -7.92
N PHE A 54 -6.50 0.46 -8.26
CA PHE A 54 -6.57 1.58 -7.32
C PHE A 54 -7.49 1.28 -6.14
N SER A 55 -8.67 0.72 -6.42
CA SER A 55 -9.64 0.33 -5.39
C SER A 55 -9.05 -0.68 -4.41
N ALA A 56 -8.37 -1.72 -4.90
CA ALA A 56 -7.73 -2.72 -4.06
C ALA A 56 -6.56 -2.15 -3.26
N ALA A 57 -5.60 -1.48 -3.90
CA ALA A 57 -4.43 -0.89 -3.25
C ALA A 57 -4.83 0.12 -2.16
N SER A 58 -5.80 0.99 -2.45
CA SER A 58 -6.33 1.96 -1.49
C SER A 58 -6.97 1.30 -0.27
N ARG A 59 -7.70 0.19 -0.46
CA ARG A 59 -8.29 -0.58 0.64
C ARG A 59 -7.23 -1.23 1.51
N VAL A 60 -6.22 -1.86 0.89
CA VAL A 60 -5.08 -2.45 1.61
C VAL A 60 -4.40 -1.40 2.49
N LEU A 61 -4.03 -0.25 1.92
CA LEU A 61 -3.30 0.80 2.64
C LEU A 61 -4.14 1.47 3.73
N ARG A 62 -5.44 1.68 3.48
CA ARG A 62 -6.37 2.21 4.49
C ARG A 62 -6.50 1.27 5.67
N ASP A 63 -6.62 -0.03 5.42
CA ASP A 63 -6.86 -1.03 6.46
C ASP A 63 -5.55 -1.52 7.11
N MET A 64 -4.39 -1.15 6.55
CA MET A 64 -3.07 -1.36 7.14
C MET A 64 -2.86 -0.47 8.38
N PRO A 65 -2.25 -1.01 9.47
CA PRO A 65 -1.83 -0.22 10.62
C PRO A 65 -0.97 0.97 10.23
N ALA A 66 -1.18 2.10 10.91
CA ALA A 66 -0.54 3.37 10.53
C ALA A 66 0.98 3.33 10.59
N ASP A 67 1.53 2.64 11.59
CA ASP A 67 2.96 2.42 11.79
C ASP A 67 3.62 1.57 10.69
N MET A 68 2.88 0.62 10.10
CA MET A 68 3.32 -0.13 8.92
C MET A 68 3.15 0.68 7.63
N ARG A 69 2.03 1.40 7.49
CA ARG A 69 1.72 2.19 6.29
C ARG A 69 2.74 3.28 6.01
N VAL A 70 3.22 3.98 7.04
CA VAL A 70 4.25 5.02 6.89
C VAL A 70 5.59 4.47 6.40
N GLN A 71 5.80 3.15 6.48
CA GLN A 71 6.99 2.48 5.98
C GLN A 71 6.85 2.04 4.52
N VAL A 72 5.70 2.23 3.88
CA VAL A 72 5.49 1.87 2.47
C VAL A 72 6.05 2.98 1.57
N ALA A 73 6.95 2.60 0.67
CA ALA A 73 7.53 3.48 -0.33
C ALA A 73 6.62 3.59 -1.56
N SER A 74 6.19 2.44 -2.09
CA SER A 74 5.36 2.38 -3.29
C SER A 74 4.38 1.21 -3.28
N VAL A 75 3.34 1.35 -4.09
CA VAL A 75 2.32 0.32 -4.33
C VAL A 75 2.06 0.20 -5.83
N GLU A 76 1.94 -1.03 -6.30
CA GLU A 76 1.60 -1.33 -7.69
C GLU A 76 0.66 -2.52 -7.78
N ALA A 77 -0.04 -2.63 -8.90
CA ALA A 77 -0.89 -3.76 -9.25
C ALA A 77 -1.22 -3.69 -10.74
N SER A 78 -1.54 -4.82 -11.36
CA SER A 78 -2.15 -4.87 -12.70
C SER A 78 -3.67 -5.03 -12.66
N SER A 79 -4.21 -5.51 -11.53
CA SER A 79 -5.62 -5.80 -11.27
C SER A 79 -5.96 -5.60 -9.79
N GLY A 80 -7.21 -5.89 -9.41
CA GLY A 80 -7.61 -5.88 -7.98
C GLY A 80 -7.08 -7.07 -7.16
N GLN A 81 -6.32 -8.00 -7.75
CA GLN A 81 -5.95 -9.29 -7.15
C GLN A 81 -4.44 -9.49 -6.95
N ASP A 82 -3.62 -8.56 -7.39
CA ASP A 82 -2.15 -8.67 -7.45
C ASP A 82 -1.47 -7.40 -6.92
N VAL A 83 -1.96 -6.87 -5.80
CA VAL A 83 -1.32 -5.74 -5.13
C VAL A 83 0.06 -6.17 -4.62
N SER A 84 1.07 -5.39 -5.00
CA SER A 84 2.45 -5.49 -4.54
C SER A 84 2.85 -4.20 -3.84
N ILE A 85 3.59 -4.34 -2.74
CA ILE A 85 3.97 -3.24 -1.84
C ILE A 85 5.48 -3.27 -1.67
N VAL A 86 6.15 -2.13 -1.88
CA VAL A 86 7.56 -1.99 -1.58
C VAL A 86 7.70 -1.11 -0.33
N PHE A 87 8.40 -1.62 0.67
CA PHE A 87 8.72 -0.86 1.88
C PHE A 87 9.97 0.01 1.68
N ASN A 88 10.13 1.05 2.51
CA ASN A 88 11.29 1.96 2.51
C ASN A 88 12.64 1.23 2.72
N THR A 89 12.60 0.02 3.28
CA THR A 89 13.75 -0.86 3.43
C THR A 89 14.18 -1.56 2.13
N GLY A 90 13.35 -1.49 1.08
CA GLY A 90 13.49 -2.24 -0.16
C GLY A 90 12.84 -3.62 -0.15
N LEU A 91 12.20 -4.03 0.95
CA LEU A 91 11.45 -5.29 1.03
C LEU A 91 10.20 -5.21 0.14
N GLU A 92 10.08 -6.14 -0.80
CA GLU A 92 8.89 -6.32 -1.64
C GLU A 92 7.91 -7.30 -0.97
N VAL A 93 6.63 -6.93 -0.93
CA VAL A 93 5.57 -7.76 -0.36
C VAL A 93 4.46 -7.97 -1.38
N PHE A 94 4.25 -9.23 -1.77
CA PHE A 94 3.10 -9.62 -2.59
C PHE A 94 1.89 -9.79 -1.70
N TRP A 95 0.94 -8.86 -1.81
CA TRP A 95 -0.24 -8.78 -0.96
C TRP A 95 -1.44 -9.54 -1.53
N GLY A 96 -1.55 -9.59 -2.85
CA GLY A 96 -2.70 -10.14 -3.56
C GLY A 96 -3.89 -9.19 -3.53
N ASP A 97 -5.08 -9.67 -3.15
CA ASP A 97 -6.27 -8.84 -2.98
C ASP A 97 -6.32 -8.07 -1.65
N ALA A 98 -7.34 -7.22 -1.49
CA ALA A 98 -7.57 -6.48 -0.25
C ALA A 98 -8.17 -7.31 0.91
N GLU A 99 -8.49 -8.59 0.67
CA GLU A 99 -9.14 -9.43 1.68
C GLU A 99 -8.17 -9.84 2.79
N GLU A 100 -8.73 -10.15 3.96
CA GLU A 100 -7.97 -10.62 5.13
C GLU A 100 -6.79 -9.70 5.53
N THR A 101 -6.83 -8.39 5.22
CA THR A 101 -5.72 -7.45 5.45
C THR A 101 -5.15 -7.52 6.87
N GLN A 102 -5.99 -7.56 7.92
CA GLN A 102 -5.53 -7.70 9.31
C GLN A 102 -4.75 -9.00 9.56
N ARG A 103 -5.16 -10.10 8.91
CA ARG A 103 -4.47 -11.38 9.02
C ARG A 103 -3.15 -11.37 8.25
N LYS A 104 -3.14 -10.80 7.04
CA LYS A 104 -1.94 -10.64 6.22
C LYS A 104 -0.89 -9.78 6.93
N VAL A 105 -1.32 -8.70 7.60
CA VAL A 105 -0.48 -7.88 8.50
C VAL A 105 0.15 -8.74 9.60
N ALA A 106 -0.66 -9.52 10.33
CA ALA A 106 -0.14 -10.36 11.41
C ALA A 106 0.88 -11.39 10.92
N VAL A 107 0.64 -11.99 9.75
CA VAL A 107 1.57 -12.91 9.08
C VAL A 107 2.87 -12.18 8.71
N LEU A 108 2.78 -11.02 8.05
CA LEU A 108 3.94 -10.23 7.65
C LEU A 108 4.80 -9.84 8.86
N THR A 109 4.18 -9.33 9.93
CA THR A 109 4.89 -8.95 11.17
C THR A 109 5.60 -10.15 11.80
N ALA A 110 4.95 -11.31 11.84
CA ALA A 110 5.57 -12.53 12.35
C ALA A 110 6.76 -12.99 11.48
N MET A 111 6.64 -12.89 10.15
CA MET A 111 7.73 -13.24 9.22
C MET A 111 8.91 -12.29 9.32
N ILE A 112 8.68 -10.97 9.33
CA ILE A 112 9.75 -9.97 9.51
C ILE A 112 10.50 -10.24 10.83
N SER A 113 9.77 -10.51 11.91
CA SER A 113 10.37 -10.83 13.21
C SER A 113 11.17 -12.14 13.18
N SER A 114 10.64 -13.19 12.55
CA SER A 114 11.29 -14.49 12.44
C SER A 114 12.50 -14.51 11.50
N LEU A 115 12.58 -13.55 10.58
CA LEU A 115 13.60 -13.48 9.52
C LEU A 115 14.55 -12.29 9.73
N ALA A 116 14.51 -11.64 10.90
CA ALA A 116 15.29 -10.43 11.18
C ALA A 116 16.82 -10.60 10.97
N ASP A 117 17.35 -11.81 11.17
CA ASP A 117 18.77 -12.14 10.96
C ASP A 117 19.10 -12.57 9.52
N ARG A 118 18.14 -12.48 8.60
CA ARG A 118 18.29 -12.90 7.21
C ARG A 118 18.13 -11.73 6.26
N ALA A 119 18.96 -11.69 5.22
CA ALA A 119 18.73 -10.82 4.07
C ALA A 119 17.59 -11.41 3.24
N ILE A 120 16.40 -10.85 3.39
CA ILE A 120 15.22 -11.17 2.58
C ILE A 120 14.92 -10.00 1.64
N SER A 121 14.60 -10.30 0.39
CA SER A 121 14.21 -9.28 -0.58
C SER A 121 12.71 -9.27 -0.84
N SER A 122 12.04 -10.41 -0.60
CA SER A 122 10.59 -10.49 -0.81
C SER A 122 9.85 -11.42 0.15
N ILE A 123 8.59 -11.07 0.44
CA ILE A 123 7.63 -11.90 1.18
C ILE A 123 6.31 -11.95 0.41
N ASP A 124 5.74 -13.15 0.24
CA ASP A 124 4.40 -13.35 -0.30
C ASP A 124 3.42 -13.67 0.82
N VAL A 125 2.44 -12.78 1.04
CA VAL A 125 1.32 -12.96 1.98
C VAL A 125 -0.04 -13.09 1.29
N SER A 126 -0.05 -13.19 -0.05
CA SER A 126 -1.28 -13.34 -0.85
C SER A 126 -2.08 -14.59 -0.46
N SER A 127 -1.37 -15.62 0.01
CA SER A 127 -1.94 -16.84 0.59
C SER A 127 -1.58 -16.95 2.08
N PRO A 128 -2.37 -16.37 3.00
CA PRO A 128 -2.02 -16.29 4.42
C PRO A 128 -1.93 -17.66 5.13
N ARG A 129 -2.34 -18.75 4.48
CA ARG A 129 -2.18 -20.13 4.97
C ARG A 129 -0.83 -20.76 4.60
N ALA A 130 -0.10 -20.22 3.64
CA ALA A 130 1.19 -20.74 3.19
C ALA A 130 2.08 -19.62 2.59
N PRO A 131 2.53 -18.65 3.40
CA PRO A 131 3.37 -17.57 2.92
C PRO A 131 4.76 -18.06 2.49
N VAL A 132 5.35 -17.42 1.47
CA VAL A 132 6.66 -17.77 0.89
C VAL A 132 7.59 -16.56 0.97
N PHE A 133 8.90 -16.76 1.14
CA PHE A 133 9.89 -15.67 1.13
C PHE A 133 11.08 -16.04 0.24
N ARG A 134 11.78 -15.04 -0.29
CA ARG A 134 13.04 -15.19 -1.02
C ARG A 134 14.10 -14.22 -0.51
#